data_AF-A0A420QNK4-F1
#
_entry.id   AF-A0A420QNK4-F1
#
_cell.length_a   1.000
_cell.length_b   1.000
_cell.length_c   1.000
_cell.angle_alpha   90.00
_cell.angle_beta   90.00
_cell.angle_gamma   90.00
#
_symmetry.space_group_name_H-M   'P 1'
#
loop_
_entity.id
_entity.type
_entity.pdbx_description
1 polymer ?
#
loop_
_entity_poly.entity_id
_entity_poly.type
_entity_poly.pdbx_seq_one_letter_code
_entity_poly.pdbx_strand_id
1 'polypeptide(L)'
;MDLAAKGLQSFEGSFELPYPLPKLDLIGVPEVSTGGMENWGAIIFRTTNLLLDPEDSALDTKQRIAETILHDISHMWFGDLVTTRYWDGLSLKEGFATLLSWMVLNNLGDTKFFEGVKLYLRGHQFQCTESDDFCKAWEEVTGESIAASMRVSTKEHGFLVLRVAESRDASGKATSVRLFQQRFLTSGVAKQEDVVSDTIYPLRFTIRHTMSRPLI
;
A
#
# COMPACT_ATOMS: atom_id res chain seq x y z
N MET A 1 -12.15 -2.89 -21.60
CA MET A 1 -10.83 -2.79 -22.25
C MET A 1 -10.20 -1.42 -22.03
N ASP A 2 -10.93 -0.32 -22.20
CA ASP A 2 -10.40 1.05 -22.03
C ASP A 2 -9.74 1.30 -20.67
N LEU A 3 -10.31 0.75 -19.58
CA LEU A 3 -9.71 0.87 -18.24
C LEU A 3 -8.33 0.24 -18.18
N ALA A 4 -8.16 -0.98 -18.70
CA ALA A 4 -6.89 -1.70 -18.65
C ALA A 4 -5.81 -0.96 -19.45
N ALA A 5 -6.14 -0.49 -20.65
CA ALA A 5 -5.22 0.29 -21.47
C ALA A 5 -4.81 1.61 -20.81
N LYS A 6 -5.77 2.36 -20.24
CA LYS A 6 -5.49 3.58 -19.49
C LYS A 6 -4.69 3.31 -18.23
N GLY A 7 -5.02 2.24 -17.50
CA GLY A 7 -4.31 1.81 -16.30
C GLY A 7 -2.85 1.48 -16.59
N LEU A 8 -2.60 0.70 -17.64
CA LEU A 8 -1.24 0.38 -18.09
C LEU A 8 -0.45 1.65 -18.41
N GLN A 9 -1.02 2.57 -19.20
CA GLN A 9 -0.39 3.86 -19.52
C GLN A 9 -0.14 4.71 -18.27
N SER A 10 -1.08 4.73 -17.33
CA SER A 10 -0.92 5.44 -16.06
C SER A 10 0.23 4.87 -15.23
N PHE A 11 0.40 3.54 -15.19
CA PHE A 11 1.53 2.91 -14.52
C PHE A 11 2.86 3.22 -15.22
N GLU A 12 2.92 3.09 -16.54
CA GLU A 12 4.12 3.46 -17.33
C GLU A 12 4.55 4.90 -17.06
N GLY A 13 3.58 5.84 -17.04
CA GLY A 13 3.83 7.24 -16.71
C GLY A 13 4.24 7.46 -15.25
N SER A 14 3.56 6.80 -14.30
CA SER A 14 3.83 6.94 -12.87
C SER A 14 5.19 6.38 -12.46
N PHE A 15 5.64 5.31 -13.12
CA PHE A 15 6.92 4.66 -12.85
C PHE A 15 8.04 5.13 -13.78
N GLU A 16 7.72 5.93 -14.80
CA GLU A 16 8.65 6.33 -15.86
C GLU A 16 9.45 5.12 -16.39
N LEU A 17 8.76 4.00 -16.55
CA LEU A 17 9.32 2.71 -16.93
C LEU A 17 8.28 1.99 -17.80
N PRO A 18 8.53 1.85 -19.11
CA PRO A 18 7.59 1.21 -20.01
C PRO A 18 7.35 -0.24 -19.62
N TYR A 19 6.17 -0.75 -19.97
CA TYR A 19 5.88 -2.16 -19.83
C TYR A 19 6.83 -2.98 -20.71
N PRO A 20 7.55 -3.99 -20.17
CA PRO A 20 8.67 -4.62 -20.88
C PRO A 20 8.25 -5.59 -21.99
N LEU A 21 7.00 -6.06 -22.03
CA LEU A 21 6.52 -7.01 -23.02
C LEU A 21 5.74 -6.31 -24.16
N PRO A 22 5.68 -6.89 -25.37
CA PRO A 22 5.01 -6.26 -26.51
C PRO A 22 3.49 -6.08 -26.35
N LYS A 23 2.87 -6.87 -25.47
CA LYS A 23 1.43 -6.86 -25.20
C LYS A 23 1.13 -7.44 -23.82
N LEU A 24 -0.06 -7.10 -23.32
CA LEU A 24 -0.64 -7.65 -22.11
C LEU A 24 -2.04 -8.19 -22.44
N ASP A 25 -2.24 -9.49 -22.27
CA ASP A 25 -3.54 -10.15 -22.46
C ASP A 25 -4.32 -10.23 -21.13
N LEU A 26 -5.63 -9.99 -21.18
CA LEU A 26 -6.55 -10.16 -20.05
C LEU A 26 -7.55 -11.26 -20.40
N ILE A 27 -7.51 -12.37 -19.68
CA ILE A 27 -8.24 -13.59 -20.01
C ILE A 27 -9.32 -13.83 -18.96
N GLY A 28 -10.59 -13.83 -19.38
CA GLY A 28 -11.72 -14.15 -18.50
C GLY A 28 -12.02 -15.65 -18.47
N VAL A 29 -11.94 -16.27 -17.29
CA VAL A 29 -12.26 -17.69 -17.07
C VAL A 29 -13.47 -17.81 -16.13
N PRO A 30 -14.51 -18.59 -16.46
CA PRO A 30 -15.72 -18.68 -15.64
C PRO A 30 -15.46 -19.22 -14.23
N GLU A 31 -14.61 -20.24 -14.11
CA GLU A 31 -14.33 -20.93 -12.85
C GLU A 31 -12.82 -20.94 -12.56
N VAL A 32 -12.40 -20.04 -11.68
CA VAL A 32 -11.06 -20.00 -11.09
C VAL A 32 -11.17 -19.71 -9.60
N SER A 33 -10.26 -20.28 -8.80
CA SER A 33 -10.29 -20.16 -7.34
C SER A 33 -9.98 -18.74 -6.84
N THR A 34 -9.26 -17.96 -7.63
CA THR A 34 -8.86 -16.58 -7.31
C THR A 34 -9.76 -15.55 -8.02
N GLY A 35 -9.70 -14.30 -7.59
CA GLY A 35 -10.38 -13.19 -8.27
C GLY A 35 -9.66 -12.72 -9.53
N GLY A 36 -8.34 -12.79 -9.50
CA GLY A 36 -7.36 -12.45 -10.53
C GLY A 36 -6.10 -13.30 -10.33
N MET A 37 -5.22 -13.34 -11.32
CA MET A 37 -3.92 -14.00 -11.26
C MET A 37 -3.00 -13.35 -12.30
N GLU A 38 -1.97 -12.70 -11.78
CA GLU A 38 -1.05 -11.78 -12.42
C GLU A 38 0.04 -12.46 -13.27
N ASN A 39 -0.28 -13.48 -14.06
CA ASN A 39 0.76 -14.10 -14.88
C ASN A 39 1.33 -13.08 -15.88
N TRP A 40 2.66 -12.98 -15.94
CA TRP A 40 3.33 -11.93 -16.70
C TRP A 40 2.99 -11.97 -18.20
N GLY A 41 2.27 -10.94 -18.67
CA GLY A 41 1.79 -10.82 -20.05
C GLY A 41 0.45 -11.49 -20.34
N ALA A 42 -0.13 -12.25 -19.41
CA ALA A 42 -1.41 -12.94 -19.58
C ALA A 42 -2.16 -13.07 -18.24
N ILE A 43 -2.81 -12.00 -17.82
CA ILE A 43 -3.55 -11.96 -16.56
C ILE A 43 -4.84 -12.77 -16.69
N ILE A 44 -5.11 -13.65 -15.73
CA ILE A 44 -6.32 -14.49 -15.70
C ILE A 44 -7.28 -13.98 -14.65
N PHE A 45 -8.46 -13.54 -15.07
CA PHE A 45 -9.52 -13.10 -14.18
C PHE A 45 -10.66 -14.09 -14.11
N ARG A 46 -11.32 -14.16 -12.95
CA ARG A 46 -12.70 -14.65 -12.92
C ARG A 46 -13.55 -13.72 -13.79
N THR A 47 -14.45 -14.25 -14.61
CA THR A 47 -15.31 -13.42 -15.49
C THR A 47 -16.07 -12.33 -14.73
N THR A 48 -16.49 -12.58 -13.49
CA THR A 48 -17.17 -11.61 -12.61
C THR A 48 -16.31 -10.42 -12.17
N ASN A 49 -15.00 -10.50 -12.37
CA ASN A 49 -14.02 -9.45 -12.05
C ASN A 49 -13.43 -8.79 -13.30
N LEU A 50 -13.90 -9.15 -14.50
CA LEU A 50 -13.43 -8.60 -15.78
C LEU A 50 -14.58 -8.05 -16.63
N LEU A 51 -15.70 -8.75 -16.66
CA LEU A 51 -16.88 -8.37 -17.43
C LEU A 51 -17.76 -7.43 -16.60
N LEU A 52 -18.21 -6.35 -17.23
CA LEU A 52 -19.01 -5.30 -16.61
C LEU A 52 -20.11 -4.88 -17.59
N ASP A 53 -21.35 -4.81 -17.11
CA ASP A 53 -22.42 -4.08 -17.79
C ASP A 53 -22.43 -2.61 -17.31
N PRO A 54 -22.10 -1.62 -18.15
CA PRO A 54 -22.00 -0.23 -17.72
C PRO A 54 -23.36 0.37 -17.30
N GLU A 55 -24.48 -0.14 -17.81
CA GLU A 55 -25.82 0.42 -17.53
C GLU A 55 -26.44 -0.21 -16.29
N ASP A 56 -26.23 -1.51 -16.09
CA ASP A 56 -26.92 -2.29 -15.04
C ASP A 56 -26.05 -2.58 -13.80
N SER A 57 -24.72 -2.46 -13.90
CA SER A 57 -23.85 -2.79 -12.76
C SER A 57 -23.86 -1.69 -11.69
N ALA A 58 -24.01 -2.11 -10.44
CA ALA A 58 -23.89 -1.26 -9.26
C ALA A 58 -22.48 -0.64 -9.14
N LEU A 59 -22.39 0.52 -8.49
CA LEU A 59 -21.15 1.30 -8.38
C LEU A 59 -20.04 0.55 -7.64
N ASP A 60 -20.38 -0.17 -6.58
CA ASP A 60 -19.46 -1.01 -5.82
C ASP A 60 -18.85 -2.12 -6.70
N THR A 61 -19.66 -2.72 -7.58
CA THR A 61 -19.22 -3.73 -8.55
C THR A 61 -18.30 -3.13 -9.59
N LYS A 62 -18.64 -1.95 -10.13
CA LYS A 62 -17.78 -1.18 -11.05
C LYS A 62 -16.41 -0.88 -10.41
N GLN A 63 -16.42 -0.39 -9.18
CA GLN A 63 -15.21 -0.03 -8.44
C GLN A 63 -14.36 -1.25 -8.11
N ARG A 64 -14.98 -2.36 -7.68
CA ARG A 64 -14.28 -3.62 -7.41
C ARG A 64 -13.60 -4.15 -8.67
N ILE A 65 -14.33 -4.27 -9.78
CA ILE A 65 -13.77 -4.73 -11.06
C ILE A 65 -12.61 -3.83 -11.48
N ALA A 66 -12.77 -2.52 -11.35
CA ALA A 66 -11.74 -1.57 -11.73
C ALA A 66 -10.47 -1.71 -10.88
N GLU A 67 -10.64 -1.83 -9.57
CA GLU A 67 -9.55 -2.04 -8.62
C GLU A 67 -8.83 -3.36 -8.90
N THR A 68 -9.55 -4.47 -9.07
CA THR A 68 -8.95 -5.80 -9.35
C THR A 68 -8.16 -5.80 -10.66
N ILE A 69 -8.68 -5.16 -11.73
CA ILE A 69 -7.94 -5.05 -13.00
C ILE A 69 -6.63 -4.25 -12.80
N LEU A 70 -6.68 -3.14 -12.05
CA LEU A 70 -5.50 -2.31 -11.81
C LEU A 70 -4.50 -2.94 -10.85
N HIS A 71 -4.98 -3.71 -9.85
CA HIS A 71 -4.17 -4.51 -8.94
C HIS A 71 -3.30 -5.49 -9.73
N ASP A 72 -3.90 -6.32 -10.58
CA ASP A 72 -3.15 -7.30 -11.36
C ASP A 72 -2.25 -6.67 -12.44
N ILE A 73 -2.64 -5.53 -13.03
CA ILE A 73 -1.74 -4.79 -13.94
C ILE A 73 -0.52 -4.26 -13.19
N SER A 74 -0.66 -3.81 -11.94
CA SER A 74 0.47 -3.29 -11.17
C SER A 74 1.55 -4.35 -10.92
N HIS A 75 1.15 -5.62 -10.84
CA HIS A 75 2.05 -6.75 -10.66
C HIS A 75 3.05 -6.95 -11.81
N MET A 76 2.73 -6.44 -13.01
CA MET A 76 3.64 -6.43 -14.15
C MET A 76 4.98 -5.76 -13.83
N TRP A 77 4.98 -4.79 -12.90
CA TRP A 77 6.18 -4.20 -12.31
C TRP A 77 6.51 -4.79 -10.93
N PHE A 78 5.51 -4.96 -10.07
CA PHE A 78 5.66 -5.40 -8.68
C PHE A 78 5.16 -6.83 -8.45
N GLY A 79 6.02 -7.81 -8.65
CA GLY A 79 5.68 -9.23 -8.55
C GLY A 79 6.26 -10.03 -9.71
N ASP A 80 6.30 -9.42 -10.90
CA ASP A 80 6.92 -10.00 -12.10
C ASP A 80 8.29 -9.37 -12.42
N LEU A 81 8.33 -8.09 -12.83
CA LEU A 81 9.58 -7.42 -13.20
C LEU A 81 10.54 -7.35 -12.01
N VAL A 82 10.04 -7.01 -10.82
CA VAL A 82 10.75 -7.15 -9.56
C VAL A 82 9.92 -8.05 -8.66
N THR A 83 10.45 -9.21 -8.30
CA THR A 83 9.72 -10.23 -7.54
C THR A 83 10.26 -10.41 -6.13
N THR A 84 9.53 -11.09 -5.26
CA THR A 84 10.02 -11.36 -3.90
C THR A 84 10.98 -12.54 -3.93
N ARG A 85 12.05 -12.49 -3.12
CA ARG A 85 13.01 -13.60 -3.01
C ARG A 85 12.39 -14.86 -2.43
N TYR A 86 11.46 -14.69 -1.48
CA TYR A 86 10.78 -15.77 -0.78
C TYR A 86 9.30 -15.43 -0.61
N TRP A 87 8.51 -16.45 -0.27
CA TRP A 87 7.05 -16.34 -0.11
C TRP A 87 6.61 -15.54 1.12
N ASP A 88 7.49 -15.30 2.09
CA ASP A 88 7.24 -14.40 3.22
C ASP A 88 7.10 -12.93 2.79
N GLY A 89 7.58 -12.58 1.59
CA GLY A 89 7.36 -11.29 0.94
C GLY A 89 5.98 -11.13 0.29
N LEU A 90 5.13 -12.17 0.27
CA LEU A 90 3.85 -12.14 -0.44
C LEU A 90 2.96 -10.99 0.03
N SER A 91 2.86 -10.76 1.34
CA SER A 91 2.06 -9.66 1.88
C SER A 91 2.54 -8.28 1.41
N LEU A 92 3.84 -8.13 1.15
CA LEU A 92 4.40 -6.89 0.60
C LEU A 92 3.98 -6.73 -0.86
N LYS A 93 4.14 -7.77 -1.67
CA LYS A 93 3.71 -7.80 -3.07
C LYS A 93 2.23 -7.43 -3.20
N GLU A 94 1.35 -8.12 -2.48
CA GLU A 94 -0.10 -7.86 -2.53
C GLU A 94 -0.45 -6.48 -1.96
N GLY A 95 0.19 -6.06 -0.87
CA GLY A 95 -0.03 -4.76 -0.26
C GLY A 95 0.33 -3.58 -1.19
N PHE A 96 1.44 -3.71 -1.94
CA PHE A 96 1.81 -2.72 -2.95
C PHE A 96 0.79 -2.68 -4.08
N ALA A 97 0.37 -3.83 -4.60
CA ALA A 97 -0.58 -3.89 -5.70
C ALA A 97 -1.93 -3.26 -5.32
N THR A 98 -2.42 -3.52 -4.12
CA THR A 98 -3.64 -2.87 -3.61
C THR A 98 -3.45 -1.37 -3.43
N LEU A 99 -2.33 -0.92 -2.86
CA LEU A 99 -2.09 0.53 -2.70
C LEU A 99 -2.03 1.23 -4.07
N LEU A 100 -1.27 0.67 -5.00
CA LEU A 100 -1.05 1.20 -6.35
C LEU A 100 -2.34 1.20 -7.17
N SER A 101 -3.17 0.15 -7.08
CA SER A 101 -4.47 0.07 -7.75
C SER A 101 -5.35 1.25 -7.36
N TRP A 102 -5.47 1.54 -6.05
CA TRP A 102 -6.24 2.66 -5.54
C TRP A 102 -5.65 4.01 -5.90
N MET A 103 -4.32 4.16 -5.85
CA MET A 103 -3.67 5.43 -6.24
C MET A 103 -3.93 5.77 -7.71
N VAL A 104 -3.75 4.80 -8.62
CA VAL A 104 -4.04 5.01 -10.05
C VAL A 104 -5.53 5.21 -10.31
N LEU A 105 -6.39 4.41 -9.66
CA LEU A 105 -7.84 4.53 -9.82
C LEU A 105 -8.36 5.93 -9.40
N ASN A 106 -7.77 6.52 -8.36
CA ASN A 106 -8.12 7.85 -7.88
C ASN A 106 -7.27 8.98 -8.50
N ASN A 107 -6.45 8.69 -9.51
CA ASN A 107 -5.57 9.64 -10.18
C ASN A 107 -4.64 10.40 -9.22
N LEU A 108 -4.15 9.70 -8.19
CA LEU A 108 -3.15 10.22 -7.27
C LEU A 108 -1.78 10.04 -7.93
N GLY A 109 -1.29 11.06 -8.63
CA GLY A 109 0.01 11.07 -9.31
C GLY A 109 1.07 11.93 -8.61
N ASP A 110 2.32 11.72 -9.01
CA ASP A 110 3.50 12.53 -8.68
C ASP A 110 3.70 12.82 -7.18
N THR A 111 4.02 11.76 -6.44
CA THR A 111 4.30 11.81 -5.01
C THR A 111 5.73 11.32 -4.74
N LYS A 112 6.30 11.69 -3.60
CA LYS A 112 7.57 11.10 -3.11
C LYS A 112 7.52 9.57 -3.04
N PHE A 113 6.33 8.99 -2.86
CA PHE A 113 6.14 7.55 -2.92
C PHE A 113 6.44 7.00 -4.32
N PHE A 114 5.94 7.64 -5.38
CA PHE A 114 6.29 7.22 -6.74
C PHE A 114 7.76 7.43 -7.06
N GLU A 115 8.40 8.49 -6.54
CA GLU A 115 9.86 8.65 -6.66
C GLU A 115 10.63 7.47 -6.03
N GLY A 116 10.25 7.04 -4.82
CA GLY A 116 10.81 5.86 -4.16
C GLY A 116 10.58 4.57 -4.97
N VAL A 117 9.36 4.39 -5.49
CA VAL A 117 9.00 3.29 -6.39
C VAL A 117 9.84 3.30 -7.67
N LYS A 118 10.01 4.46 -8.33
CA LYS A 118 10.83 4.62 -9.54
C LYS A 118 12.27 4.20 -9.27
N LEU A 119 12.86 4.68 -8.18
CA LEU A 119 14.23 4.33 -7.79
C LEU A 119 14.36 2.83 -7.52
N TYR A 120 13.43 2.27 -6.74
CA TYR A 120 13.39 0.85 -6.42
C TYR A 120 13.30 -0.02 -7.69
N LEU A 121 12.34 0.25 -8.58
CA LEU A 121 12.14 -0.52 -9.81
C LEU A 121 13.37 -0.42 -10.71
N ARG A 122 13.93 0.78 -10.93
CA ARG A 122 15.10 0.99 -11.78
C ARG A 122 16.32 0.20 -11.31
N GLY A 123 16.52 0.09 -10.00
CA GLY A 123 17.66 -0.62 -9.40
C GLY A 123 17.55 -2.14 -9.42
N HIS A 124 16.34 -2.71 -9.54
CA HIS A 124 16.10 -4.13 -9.27
C HIS A 124 15.37 -4.88 -10.39
N GLN A 125 15.28 -4.31 -11.60
CA GLN A 125 14.62 -4.96 -12.73
C GLN A 125 15.17 -6.38 -12.97
N PHE A 126 14.26 -7.34 -13.16
CA PHE A 126 14.54 -8.76 -13.39
C PHE A 126 15.25 -9.46 -12.22
N GLN A 127 15.07 -8.95 -10.98
CA GLN A 127 15.67 -9.52 -9.77
C GLN A 127 14.62 -9.88 -8.72
N CYS A 128 15.03 -10.74 -7.79
CA CYS A 128 14.29 -10.99 -6.56
C CYS A 128 14.83 -10.14 -5.41
N THR A 129 13.94 -9.42 -4.73
CA THR A 129 14.26 -8.49 -3.64
C THR A 129 13.71 -8.92 -2.29
N GLU A 130 14.18 -8.25 -1.25
CA GLU A 130 13.64 -8.34 0.11
C GLU A 130 12.98 -7.01 0.51
N SER A 131 12.15 -7.02 1.55
CA SER A 131 11.41 -5.83 2.02
C SER A 131 12.33 -4.64 2.33
N ASP A 132 13.56 -4.92 2.75
CA ASP A 132 14.56 -3.91 3.10
C ASP A 132 15.04 -3.12 1.87
N ASP A 133 14.97 -3.68 0.66
CA ASP A 133 15.45 -3.02 -0.55
C ASP A 133 14.54 -1.85 -0.95
N PHE A 134 13.22 -1.99 -0.79
CA PHE A 134 12.29 -0.87 -0.96
C PHE A 134 12.51 0.20 0.13
N CYS A 135 12.76 -0.21 1.38
CA CYS A 135 13.00 0.73 2.47
C CYS A 135 14.24 1.61 2.21
N LYS A 136 15.31 1.04 1.64
CA LYS A 136 16.52 1.79 1.24
C LYS A 136 16.21 2.80 0.13
N ALA A 137 15.48 2.39 -0.90
CA ALA A 137 15.09 3.30 -2.00
C ALA A 137 14.22 4.46 -1.49
N TRP A 138 13.28 4.17 -0.58
CA TRP A 138 12.48 5.21 0.08
C TRP A 138 13.35 6.17 0.90
N GLU A 139 14.29 5.65 1.69
CA GLU A 139 15.18 6.45 2.53
C GLU A 139 16.08 7.35 1.69
N GLU A 140 16.59 6.86 0.55
CA GLU A 140 17.38 7.65 -0.38
C GLU A 140 16.59 8.84 -0.97
N VAL A 141 15.33 8.61 -1.35
CA VAL A 141 14.47 9.65 -1.93
C VAL A 141 14.00 10.66 -0.88
N THR A 142 13.62 10.19 0.30
CA THR A 142 12.93 11.03 1.29
C THR A 142 13.85 11.57 2.38
N GLY A 143 15.02 10.98 2.57
CA GLY A 143 15.89 11.19 3.73
C GLY A 143 15.35 10.59 5.03
N GLU A 144 14.24 9.85 4.97
CA GLU A 144 13.56 9.30 6.13
C GLU A 144 13.48 7.77 6.04
N SER A 145 14.03 7.08 7.04
CA SER A 145 13.91 5.63 7.08
C SER A 145 12.52 5.18 7.51
N ILE A 146 11.93 4.24 6.76
CA ILE A 146 10.69 3.53 7.14
C ILE A 146 10.94 2.10 7.58
N ALA A 147 12.21 1.66 7.64
CA ALA A 147 12.56 0.26 7.92
C ALA A 147 11.99 -0.23 9.27
N ALA A 148 12.03 0.61 10.30
CA ALA A 148 11.44 0.28 11.60
C ALA A 148 9.91 0.10 11.49
N SER A 149 9.20 1.03 10.84
CA SER A 149 7.75 0.94 10.63
C SER A 149 7.38 -0.32 9.84
N MET A 150 8.08 -0.56 8.72
CA MET A 150 7.86 -1.70 7.85
C MET A 150 8.12 -3.02 8.57
N ARG A 151 9.21 -3.12 9.36
CA ARG A 151 9.52 -4.30 10.17
C ARG A 151 8.37 -4.63 11.12
N VAL A 152 7.83 -3.63 11.81
CA VAL A 152 6.72 -3.84 12.74
C VAL A 152 5.47 -4.29 11.99
N SER A 153 5.11 -3.61 10.91
CA SER A 153 3.91 -3.94 10.13
C SER A 153 3.97 -5.29 9.42
N THR A 154 5.17 -5.80 9.10
CA THR A 154 5.34 -7.05 8.35
C THR A 154 5.69 -8.26 9.22
N LYS A 155 6.30 -8.06 10.39
CA LYS A 155 6.81 -9.16 11.24
C LYS A 155 6.08 -9.31 12.57
N GLU A 156 5.35 -8.29 13.03
CA GLU A 156 4.64 -8.34 14.30
C GLU A 156 3.13 -8.53 14.10
N HIS A 157 2.54 -9.46 14.84
CA HIS A 157 1.10 -9.71 14.77
C HIS A 157 0.31 -8.68 15.58
N GLY A 158 -0.87 -8.34 15.08
CA GLY A 158 -1.82 -7.45 15.75
C GLY A 158 -1.66 -5.98 15.35
N PHE A 159 -2.40 -5.12 16.05
CA PHE A 159 -2.49 -3.70 15.75
C PHE A 159 -2.07 -2.87 16.96
N LEU A 160 -1.49 -1.70 16.68
CA LEU A 160 -1.15 -0.73 17.70
C LEU A 160 -2.41 0.01 18.15
N VAL A 161 -2.65 0.01 19.47
CA VAL A 161 -3.63 0.91 20.10
C VAL A 161 -2.88 2.01 20.82
N LEU A 162 -3.17 3.24 20.43
CA LEU A 162 -2.66 4.44 21.07
C LEU A 162 -3.74 5.06 21.95
N ARG A 163 -3.39 5.28 23.22
CA ARG A 163 -4.19 6.11 24.12
C ARG A 163 -3.44 7.42 24.37
N VAL A 164 -4.16 8.51 24.17
CA VAL A 164 -3.65 9.88 24.38
C VAL A 164 -4.35 10.45 25.61
N ALA A 165 -3.57 10.89 26.59
CA ALA A 165 -4.06 11.62 27.75
C ALA A 165 -3.48 13.04 27.73
N GLU A 166 -4.36 14.04 27.83
CA GLU A 166 -3.97 15.45 27.86
C GLU A 166 -4.21 16.02 29.26
N SER A 167 -3.24 16.77 29.78
CA SER A 167 -3.45 17.61 30.97
C SER A 167 -3.59 19.06 30.56
N ARG A 168 -4.53 19.77 31.19
CA ARG A 168 -4.79 21.20 30.95
C ARG A 168 -4.66 21.99 32.24
N ASP A 169 -4.25 23.24 32.13
CA ASP A 169 -4.30 24.18 33.25
C ASP A 169 -5.73 24.73 33.47
N ALA A 170 -5.89 25.56 34.50
CA ALA A 170 -7.17 26.19 34.84
C ALA A 170 -7.72 27.13 33.75
N SER A 171 -6.88 27.57 32.80
CA SER A 171 -7.30 28.37 31.63
C SER A 171 -7.75 27.49 30.46
N GLY A 172 -7.69 26.17 30.60
CA GLY A 172 -8.01 25.20 29.55
C GLY A 172 -6.87 24.96 28.58
N LYS A 173 -5.67 25.51 28.81
CA LYS A 173 -4.51 25.33 27.93
C LYS A 173 -3.83 23.99 28.20
N ALA A 174 -3.52 23.25 27.14
CA ALA A 174 -2.76 22.01 27.20
C ALA A 174 -1.38 22.25 27.83
N THR A 175 -1.05 21.53 28.92
CA THR A 175 0.25 21.61 29.60
C THR A 175 1.11 20.37 29.39
N SER A 176 0.49 19.21 29.19
CA SER A 176 1.21 17.98 28.83
C SER A 176 0.35 17.02 28.04
N VAL A 177 1.00 16.21 27.19
CA VAL A 177 0.38 15.10 26.47
C VAL A 177 1.16 13.84 26.83
N ARG A 178 0.45 12.79 27.23
CA ARG A 178 1.00 11.47 27.53
C ARG A 178 0.46 10.47 26.51
N LEU A 179 1.37 9.77 25.85
CA LEU A 179 1.07 8.72 24.89
C LEU A 179 1.29 7.36 25.56
N PHE A 180 0.32 6.48 25.44
CA PHE A 180 0.41 5.08 25.86
C PHE A 180 0.22 4.21 24.64
N GLN A 181 1.19 3.35 24.37
CA GLN A 181 1.11 2.35 23.31
C GLN A 181 0.82 0.98 23.90
N GLN A 182 -0.07 0.23 23.25
CA GLN A 182 -0.33 -1.16 23.59
C GLN A 182 -0.67 -1.96 22.33
N ARG A 183 -0.18 -3.20 22.26
CA ARG A 183 -0.55 -4.14 21.21
C ARG A 183 -1.92 -4.73 21.47
N PHE A 184 -2.76 -4.75 20.44
CA PHE A 184 -4.07 -5.39 20.42
C PHE A 184 -4.05 -6.56 19.45
N LEU A 185 -4.45 -7.73 19.95
CA LEU A 185 -4.58 -8.95 19.18
C LEU A 185 -6.07 -9.24 18.94
N THR A 186 -6.38 -10.13 18.01
CA THR A 186 -7.77 -10.60 17.82
C THR A 186 -8.32 -11.31 19.05
N SER A 187 -7.45 -11.86 19.90
CA SER A 187 -7.77 -12.41 21.23
C SER A 187 -8.03 -11.34 22.30
N GLY A 188 -7.85 -10.05 21.97
CA GLY A 188 -8.06 -8.91 22.86
C GLY A 188 -6.77 -8.17 23.17
N VAL A 189 -6.76 -7.49 24.32
CA VAL A 189 -5.61 -6.73 24.79
C VAL A 189 -4.47 -7.69 25.14
N ALA A 190 -3.29 -7.49 24.54
CA ALA A 190 -2.14 -8.35 24.78
C ALA A 190 -1.79 -8.38 26.29
N LYS A 191 -1.70 -9.58 26.84
CA LYS A 191 -1.34 -9.86 28.23
C LYS A 191 0.18 -9.94 28.37
N GLN A 192 0.67 -9.98 29.61
CA GLN A 192 2.11 -10.06 29.92
C GLN A 192 2.79 -11.32 29.33
N GLU A 193 2.04 -12.41 29.20
CA GLU A 193 2.46 -13.65 28.53
C GLU A 193 2.52 -13.54 27.00
N ASP A 194 1.77 -12.60 26.41
CA ASP A 194 1.85 -12.26 24.98
C ASP A 194 3.02 -11.31 24.67
N VAL A 195 3.80 -10.90 25.68
CA VAL A 195 4.92 -9.96 25.56
C VAL A 195 6.17 -10.72 25.12
N VAL A 196 6.18 -11.09 23.85
CA VAL A 196 7.42 -11.28 23.09
C VAL A 196 7.50 -10.12 22.10
N SER A 197 7.75 -8.91 22.59
CA SER A 197 8.05 -7.81 21.68
C SER A 197 8.60 -6.58 22.42
N ASP A 198 9.91 -6.34 22.28
CA ASP A 198 10.54 -5.02 22.53
C ASP A 198 10.27 -4.05 21.36
N THR A 199 9.14 -4.24 20.67
CA THR A 199 8.83 -3.51 19.46
C THR A 199 8.56 -2.04 19.76
N ILE A 200 9.44 -1.20 19.24
CA ILE A 200 9.28 0.25 19.20
C ILE A 200 8.39 0.58 18.01
N TYR A 201 7.17 1.05 18.28
CA TYR A 201 6.28 1.56 17.25
C TYR A 201 6.65 3.01 16.93
N PRO A 202 7.13 3.32 15.72
CA PRO A 202 7.44 4.70 15.35
C PRO A 202 6.14 5.49 15.21
N LEU A 203 6.04 6.60 15.96
CA LEU A 203 4.87 7.49 15.94
C LEU A 203 5.28 8.88 15.49
N ARG A 204 4.58 9.39 14.46
CA ARG A 204 4.60 10.82 14.15
C ARG A 204 3.33 11.46 14.70
N PHE A 205 3.48 12.57 15.41
CA PHE A 205 2.36 13.37 15.87
C PHE A 205 2.66 14.86 15.65
N THR A 206 1.59 15.62 15.47
CA THR A 206 1.67 17.07 15.28
C THR A 206 0.82 17.74 16.35
N ILE A 207 1.39 18.70 17.07
CA ILE A 207 0.64 19.55 18.01
C ILE A 207 0.27 20.84 17.28
N ARG A 208 -1.04 21.08 17.11
CA ARG A 208 -1.55 22.31 16.51
C ARG A 208 -1.76 23.36 17.59
N HIS A 209 -1.09 24.50 17.48
CA HIS A 209 -1.33 25.66 18.34
C HIS A 209 -2.38 26.59 17.69
N THR A 210 -3.55 26.74 18.30
CA THR A 210 -4.57 27.70 17.82
C THR A 210 -4.24 29.07 18.38
N MET A 211 -3.71 29.98 17.56
CA MET A 211 -3.71 31.40 17.91
C MET A 211 -5.05 32.00 17.49
N SER A 212 -5.77 32.64 18.42
CA SER A 212 -6.94 33.45 18.09
C SER A 212 -6.50 34.59 17.16
N ARG A 213 -7.00 34.61 15.91
CA ARG A 213 -6.88 35.79 15.06
C ARG A 213 -7.59 36.96 15.76
N PRO A 214 -7.00 38.17 15.82
CA PRO A 214 -7.77 39.35 16.20
C PRO A 214 -8.89 39.50 15.16
N LEU A 215 -10.12 39.68 15.63
CA LEU A 215 -11.20 40.20 14.78
C LEU A 215 -10.77 41.61 14.36
N ILE A 216 -10.58 41.80 13.05
CA ILE A 216 -10.46 43.13 12.43
C ILE A 216 -11.88 43.65 12.22
#